data_AF-A0A1F2TRY8-F1
#
_entry.id   AF-A0A1F2TRY8-F1
#
_cell.length_a   1.000
_cell.length_b   1.000
_cell.length_c   1.000
_cell.angle_alpha   90.00
_cell.angle_beta   90.00
_cell.angle_gamma   90.00
#
_symmetry.space_group_name_H-M   'P 1'
#
loop_
_entity.id
_entity.type
_entity.pdbx_description
1 polymer ?
#
loop_
_entity_poly.entity_id
_entity_poly.type
_entity_poly.pdbx_seq_one_letter_code
_entity_poly.pdbx_strand_id
1 'polypeptide(L)'
;MGALAAVYAYDPAITMEMDRGTAAISGLYDAERAGQETYAWTGREADLNLPGLDRRLAWSCTVRLRGGRADPDTLPDVLLTVDGVIASSVRTTNDYQDITVRLPPKPGASVTSRTTVTLTSSKTFQPGPADPRVLGVMVDRWTCAPADQGLVRPPRRALVAAAEGGAAFGAALVLVGLSLPAAAAAGVAIGCGQAMPVAWGVGMFTPYVARVPQLAFWIAAILVASIRAFEWFSSRRLHTEARFVGIFTAAMLYLKLLALLHPSKTPIDAVFHAHRLMWVLDGRFFFTQAMPSGVQFPYAIGLYIFAAPWSLLTHDYVLLLRIVVSAAEATGGLLLYLLVSRVWGDRLAGAIAAVFFSVVPRAFEIVGNANMTNAFGQAIALATVAAAVLWRLDRRAWWQVAAFWSLTAFALLCHVSTLALLSATLAALAGLYWWRGRPELRVTALTIMVALAIAVLFSVAVYYGHFADAFRSAVNVRASSAPAAASVALPQTAMGLSGKVIEAARLSVAAVGWPMLLLAAVGAVPWWRRGRRDRLSLAVAAWIAVYVVFVASVVVAPVGTSFLRYAAEFITRVTLATYPAVVVLASVGAATALRRGWVSRLPAMALAALACAAGLQSWLDWLR
;
A
#
# COMPACT_ATOMS: atom_id res chain seq x y z
N MET A 1 22.77 -9.80 5.80
CA MET A 1 24.01 -8.99 5.76
C MET A 1 24.53 -8.78 4.34
N GLY A 2 24.95 -9.84 3.62
CA GLY A 2 25.54 -9.70 2.28
C GLY A 2 24.66 -8.95 1.27
N ALA A 3 23.36 -9.25 1.21
CA ALA A 3 22.43 -8.53 0.32
C ALA A 3 22.34 -7.03 0.62
N LEU A 4 22.28 -6.63 1.90
CA LEU A 4 22.29 -5.21 2.27
C LEU A 4 23.58 -4.52 1.86
N ALA A 5 24.72 -5.16 2.10
CA ALA A 5 26.01 -4.62 1.69
C ALA A 5 26.11 -4.48 0.16
N ALA A 6 25.61 -5.45 -0.61
CA ALA A 6 25.59 -5.40 -2.06
C ALA A 6 24.68 -4.29 -2.61
N VAL A 7 23.45 -4.16 -2.08
CA VAL A 7 22.52 -3.11 -2.51
C VAL A 7 23.08 -1.72 -2.19
N TYR A 8 23.63 -1.52 -0.98
CA TYR A 8 24.22 -0.24 -0.61
C TYR A 8 25.50 0.09 -1.36
N ALA A 9 26.33 -0.91 -1.68
CA ALA A 9 27.54 -0.70 -2.49
C ALA A 9 27.20 -0.35 -3.95
N TYR A 10 26.04 -0.79 -4.45
CA TYR A 10 25.57 -0.46 -5.79
C TYR A 10 25.11 1.00 -5.91
N ASP A 11 24.41 1.51 -4.89
CA ASP A 11 23.97 2.91 -4.83
C ASP A 11 24.16 3.47 -3.40
N PRO A 12 25.37 3.96 -3.06
CA PRO A 12 25.67 4.47 -1.74
C PRO A 12 25.20 5.92 -1.53
N ALA A 13 24.66 6.56 -2.57
CA ALA A 13 24.25 7.96 -2.52
C ALA A 13 23.02 8.13 -1.61
N ILE A 14 23.06 9.17 -0.80
CA ILE A 14 22.00 9.54 0.11
C ILE A 14 21.40 10.82 -0.43
N THR A 15 20.23 10.73 -1.06
CA THR A 15 19.51 11.90 -1.57
C THR A 15 18.25 12.13 -0.77
N MET A 16 18.08 13.36 -0.30
CA MET A 16 16.88 13.85 0.34
C MET A 16 16.35 15.02 -0.49
N GLU A 17 15.28 14.77 -1.22
CA GLU A 17 14.50 15.80 -1.87
C GLU A 17 13.54 16.42 -0.83
N MET A 18 13.35 17.74 -0.89
CA MET A 18 12.40 18.44 -0.01
C MET A 18 10.97 18.38 -0.55
N ASP A 19 10.58 17.24 -1.11
CA ASP A 19 9.23 16.87 -1.54
C ASP A 19 8.52 15.94 -0.53
N ARG A 20 9.25 15.50 0.51
CA ARG A 20 8.84 14.48 1.48
C ARG A 20 9.46 14.72 2.86
N GLY A 21 9.12 13.88 3.83
CA GLY A 21 9.60 13.99 5.21
C GLY A 21 11.13 13.92 5.34
N THR A 22 11.68 14.72 6.25
CA THR A 22 13.12 14.97 6.39
C THR A 22 13.71 14.24 7.60
N ALA A 23 13.34 12.98 7.84
CA ALA A 23 13.62 12.27 9.11
C ALA A 23 15.11 12.13 9.52
N ALA A 24 16.07 12.40 8.62
CA ALA A 24 17.50 12.46 8.92
C ALA A 24 18.04 13.88 9.15
N ILE A 25 17.22 14.91 8.89
CA ILE A 25 17.55 16.33 9.02
C ILE A 25 16.67 16.95 10.12
N SER A 26 17.28 17.53 11.14
CA SER A 26 16.58 18.39 12.10
C SER A 26 16.69 19.86 11.70
N GLY A 27 15.77 20.70 12.17
CA GLY A 27 15.82 22.16 11.91
C GLY A 27 15.25 22.60 10.56
N LEU A 28 14.58 21.69 9.84
CA LEU A 28 13.73 22.01 8.69
C LEU A 28 12.26 22.11 9.14
N TYR A 29 11.53 23.05 8.56
CA TYR A 29 10.07 23.06 8.59
C TYR A 29 9.52 22.08 7.56
N ASP A 30 8.19 21.87 7.57
CA ASP A 30 7.51 21.02 6.59
C ASP A 30 7.78 21.50 5.16
N ALA A 31 7.83 20.53 4.24
CA ALA A 31 8.02 20.79 2.82
C ALA A 31 6.86 21.62 2.24
N GLU A 32 7.22 22.62 1.44
CA GLU A 32 6.32 23.52 0.73
C GLU A 32 6.48 23.35 -0.78
N ARG A 33 5.51 23.84 -1.55
CA ARG A 33 5.52 23.78 -3.01
C ARG A 33 5.18 25.14 -3.62
N ALA A 34 6.00 25.57 -4.57
CA ALA A 34 5.74 26.73 -5.42
C ALA A 34 5.75 26.31 -6.89
N GLY A 35 4.57 26.16 -7.49
CA GLY A 35 4.44 25.60 -8.83
C GLY A 35 4.90 24.13 -8.87
N GLN A 36 5.96 23.85 -9.63
CA GLN A 36 6.59 22.51 -9.69
C GLN A 36 7.75 22.37 -8.70
N GLU A 37 8.21 23.45 -8.07
CA GLU A 37 9.32 23.42 -7.12
C GLU A 37 8.85 22.95 -5.75
N THR A 38 9.62 22.07 -5.12
CA THR A 38 9.43 21.64 -3.74
C THR A 38 10.63 22.08 -2.91
N TYR A 39 10.39 22.60 -1.71
CA TYR A 39 11.47 23.07 -0.85
C TYR A 39 11.06 22.99 0.61
N ALA A 40 12.03 22.98 1.51
CA ALA A 40 11.80 23.14 2.94
C ALA A 40 12.57 24.37 3.43
N TRP A 41 11.90 25.20 4.23
CA TRP A 41 12.60 26.26 4.95
C TRP A 41 13.42 25.66 6.09
N THR A 42 14.62 26.19 6.26
CA THR A 42 15.43 25.97 7.46
C THR A 42 14.99 26.93 8.56
N GLY A 43 15.25 26.57 9.82
CA GLY A 43 15.35 27.54 10.90
C GLY A 43 16.63 28.37 10.79
N ARG A 44 17.21 28.75 11.93
CA ARG A 44 18.59 29.28 11.94
C ARG A 44 19.61 28.21 11.56
N GLU A 45 19.33 26.97 11.95
CA GLU A 45 20.24 25.84 11.84
C GLU A 45 19.46 24.62 11.36
N ALA A 46 20.08 23.82 10.49
CA ALA A 46 19.59 22.51 10.09
C ALA A 46 20.73 21.48 10.07
N ASP A 47 20.48 20.31 10.67
CA ASP A 47 21.50 19.29 10.88
C ASP A 47 21.16 18.00 10.16
N LEU A 48 21.97 17.63 9.17
CA LEU A 48 21.94 16.29 8.60
C LEU A 48 22.74 15.33 9.49
N ASN A 49 22.05 14.33 10.04
CA ASN A 49 22.64 13.33 10.91
C ASN A 49 22.82 11.98 10.19
N LEU A 50 24.08 11.56 10.01
CA LEU A 50 24.45 10.30 9.35
C LEU A 50 25.22 9.39 10.33
N PRO A 51 24.53 8.80 11.32
CA PRO A 51 25.17 7.93 12.31
C PRO A 51 25.74 6.66 11.67
N GLY A 52 27.03 6.41 11.90
CA GLY A 52 27.72 5.24 11.37
C GLY A 52 28.00 5.30 9.86
N LEU A 53 28.01 6.50 9.25
CA LEU A 53 28.49 6.71 7.89
C LEU A 53 29.93 6.21 7.76
N ASP A 54 30.21 5.43 6.72
CA ASP A 54 31.54 4.88 6.47
C ASP A 54 32.49 5.94 5.91
N ARG A 55 33.19 6.63 6.81
CA ARG A 55 34.20 7.65 6.49
C ARG A 55 35.60 7.09 6.29
N ARG A 56 35.75 5.81 5.90
CA ARG A 56 37.05 5.31 5.41
C ARG A 56 37.45 5.95 4.08
N LEU A 57 36.45 6.36 3.29
CA LEU A 57 36.59 7.14 2.06
C LEU A 57 36.14 8.58 2.31
N ALA A 58 36.56 9.52 1.47
CA ALA A 58 36.00 10.86 1.51
C ALA A 58 34.56 10.83 0.97
N TRP A 59 33.73 11.72 1.48
CA TRP A 59 32.38 11.95 0.99
C TRP A 59 32.23 13.38 0.49
N SER A 60 31.34 13.59 -0.47
CA SER A 60 30.91 14.90 -0.93
C SER A 60 29.46 15.07 -0.55
N CYS A 61 29.14 16.12 0.19
CA CYS A 61 27.77 16.50 0.49
C CYS A 61 27.45 17.82 -0.21
N THR A 62 26.38 17.85 -0.98
CA THR A 62 25.89 19.00 -1.72
C THR A 62 24.51 19.39 -1.22
N VAL A 63 24.33 20.66 -0.88
CA VAL A 63 23.04 21.24 -0.53
C VAL A 63 22.64 22.21 -1.62
N ARG A 64 21.51 21.94 -2.27
CA ARG A 64 20.87 22.84 -3.22
C ARG A 64 19.93 23.77 -2.49
N LEU A 65 20.24 25.06 -2.47
CA LEU A 65 19.50 26.04 -1.68
C LEU A 65 19.43 27.42 -2.34
N ARG A 66 18.51 28.24 -1.85
CA ARG A 66 18.41 29.69 -2.17
C ARG A 66 18.02 30.50 -0.94
N GLY A 67 18.33 31.78 -0.95
CA GLY A 67 18.00 32.72 0.13
C GLY A 67 16.51 33.01 0.23
N GLY A 68 15.79 33.11 -0.88
CA GLY A 68 14.33 33.32 -0.88
C GLY A 68 13.89 34.64 -0.25
N ARG A 69 14.61 35.73 -0.50
CA ARG A 69 14.33 37.06 0.06
C ARG A 69 13.81 38.01 -1.02
N ALA A 70 12.81 38.83 -0.68
CA ALA A 70 12.37 39.90 -1.57
C ALA A 70 13.44 40.99 -1.74
N ASP A 71 14.13 41.33 -0.65
CA ASP A 71 15.22 42.31 -0.62
C ASP A 71 16.59 41.60 -0.67
N PRO A 72 17.40 41.80 -1.72
CA PRO A 72 18.75 41.23 -1.84
C PRO A 72 19.70 41.55 -0.67
N ASP A 73 19.56 42.69 0.00
CA ASP A 73 20.46 43.07 1.11
C ASP A 73 20.22 42.21 2.37
N THR A 74 19.03 41.60 2.45
CA THR A 74 18.63 40.70 3.52
C THR A 74 19.00 39.24 3.29
N LEU A 75 19.65 38.92 2.15
CA LEU A 75 20.14 37.57 1.89
C LEU A 75 21.08 37.10 3.02
N PRO A 76 20.95 35.86 3.51
CA PRO A 76 21.88 35.33 4.49
C PRO A 76 23.17 34.82 3.83
N ASP A 77 24.27 34.90 4.56
CA ASP A 77 25.39 33.98 4.38
C ASP A 77 25.04 32.63 5.00
N VAL A 78 25.44 31.56 4.33
CA VAL A 78 25.30 30.18 4.81
C VAL A 78 26.66 29.64 5.18
N LEU A 79 26.75 29.11 6.39
CA LEU A 79 27.89 28.38 6.91
C LEU A 79 27.57 26.89 6.91
N LEU A 80 28.41 26.10 6.24
CA LEU A 80 28.36 24.64 6.33
C LEU A 80 29.49 24.15 7.21
N THR A 81 29.16 23.40 8.25
CA THR A 81 30.13 22.75 9.12
C THR A 81 30.01 21.23 9.03
N VAL A 82 31.15 20.55 9.17
CA VAL A 82 31.25 19.08 9.24
C VAL A 82 31.83 18.73 10.59
N ASP A 83 31.06 17.99 11.40
CA ASP A 83 31.41 17.67 12.79
C ASP A 83 31.81 18.91 13.61
N GLY A 84 31.14 20.05 13.38
CA GLY A 84 31.42 21.33 14.05
C GLY A 84 32.58 22.14 13.48
N VAL A 85 33.29 21.65 12.46
CA VAL A 85 34.38 22.38 11.79
C VAL A 85 33.85 23.06 10.54
N ILE A 86 34.13 24.35 10.38
CA ILE A 86 33.72 25.13 9.20
C ILE A 86 34.34 24.53 7.94
N ALA A 87 33.50 24.08 7.01
CA ALA A 87 33.91 23.49 5.75
C ALA A 87 33.69 24.46 4.57
N SER A 88 32.66 25.29 4.63
CA SER A 88 32.37 26.29 3.60
C SER A 88 31.54 27.46 4.16
N SER A 89 31.72 28.65 3.60
CA SER A 89 30.93 29.84 3.89
C SER A 89 30.62 30.55 2.58
N VAL A 90 29.33 30.71 2.27
CA VAL A 90 28.87 31.21 0.96
C VAL A 90 27.74 32.21 1.14
N ARG A 91 27.81 33.34 0.44
CA ARG A 91 26.68 34.29 0.31
C ARG A 91 25.58 33.65 -0.53
N THR A 92 24.35 33.62 -0.03
CA THR A 92 23.23 33.08 -0.83
C THR A 92 22.74 34.04 -1.90
N THR A 93 22.13 33.50 -2.95
CA THR A 93 21.38 34.25 -3.97
C THR A 93 19.90 33.84 -3.91
N ASN A 94 19.05 34.50 -4.69
CA ASN A 94 17.64 34.08 -4.85
C ASN A 94 17.45 32.97 -5.89
N ASP A 95 18.49 32.64 -6.65
CA ASP A 95 18.50 31.47 -7.50
C ASP A 95 19.02 30.26 -6.72
N TYR A 96 18.60 29.05 -7.11
CA TYR A 96 19.13 27.85 -6.49
C TYR A 96 20.61 27.66 -6.86
N GLN A 97 21.43 27.49 -5.84
CA GLN A 97 22.85 27.17 -5.97
C GLN A 97 23.20 25.89 -5.20
N ASP A 98 24.14 25.13 -5.76
CA ASP A 98 24.65 23.90 -5.17
C ASP A 98 25.91 24.23 -4.35
N ILE A 99 25.81 24.14 -3.03
CA ILE A 99 26.95 24.31 -2.13
C ILE A 99 27.48 22.94 -1.76
N THR A 100 28.71 22.65 -2.18
CA THR A 100 29.35 21.34 -1.96
C THR A 100 30.43 21.43 -0.89
N VAL A 101 30.40 20.49 0.07
CA VAL A 101 31.43 20.32 1.10
C VAL A 101 32.01 18.91 1.05
N ARG A 102 33.33 18.82 1.22
CA ARG A 102 34.02 17.54 1.30
C ARG A 102 34.15 17.11 2.76
N LEU A 103 33.64 15.93 3.06
CA LEU A 103 33.82 15.25 4.34
C LEU A 103 35.12 14.44 4.24
N PRO A 104 36.20 14.83 4.94
CA PRO A 104 37.47 14.12 4.83
C PRO A 104 37.36 12.68 5.36
N PRO A 105 38.21 11.74 4.90
CA PRO A 105 38.31 10.43 5.50
C PRO A 105 38.64 10.56 6.99
N LYS A 106 38.01 9.73 7.81
CA LYS A 106 38.25 9.61 9.24
C LYS A 106 38.50 8.14 9.58
N PRO A 107 39.65 7.58 9.17
CA PRO A 107 40.00 6.19 9.48
C PRO A 107 40.04 5.98 11.00
N GLY A 108 39.38 4.93 11.49
CA GLY A 108 39.24 4.68 12.93
C GLY A 108 38.09 5.41 13.62
N ALA A 109 37.29 6.20 12.88
CA ALA A 109 36.00 6.63 13.38
C ALA A 109 35.16 5.41 13.78
N SER A 110 34.85 5.31 15.07
CA SER A 110 34.08 4.19 15.62
C SER A 110 32.74 4.06 14.90
N VAL A 111 32.16 2.86 14.93
CA VAL A 111 30.76 2.59 14.55
C VAL A 111 29.76 3.53 15.26
N THR A 112 30.17 4.12 16.40
CA THR A 112 29.40 5.10 17.18
C THR A 112 29.62 6.55 16.78
N SER A 113 30.55 6.86 15.87
CA SER A 113 30.79 8.24 15.44
C SER A 113 29.57 8.74 14.67
N ARG A 114 28.94 9.78 15.20
CA ARG A 114 27.93 10.54 14.48
C ARG A 114 28.66 11.47 13.50
N THR A 115 28.36 11.33 12.22
CA THR A 115 28.73 12.36 11.24
C THR A 115 27.58 13.33 11.17
N THR A 116 27.86 14.62 11.38
CA THR A 116 26.86 15.67 11.28
C THR A 116 27.33 16.72 10.28
N VAL A 117 26.46 17.08 9.35
CA VAL A 117 26.66 18.23 8.46
C VAL A 117 25.62 19.27 8.83
N THR A 118 26.10 20.41 9.33
CA THR A 118 25.24 21.48 9.84
C THR A 118 25.24 22.64 8.86
N LEU A 119 24.04 23.10 8.52
CA LEU A 119 23.78 24.28 7.72
C LEU A 119 23.29 25.39 8.65
N THR A 120 24.06 26.48 8.78
CA THR A 120 23.70 27.64 9.60
C THR A 120 23.44 28.86 8.70
N SER A 121 22.30 29.49 8.88
CA SER A 121 21.96 30.77 8.24
C SER A 121 22.35 31.93 9.15
N SER A 122 23.20 32.83 8.68
CA SER A 122 23.64 34.02 9.43
C SER A 122 22.52 35.01 9.73
N LYS A 123 21.51 35.08 8.85
CA LYS A 123 20.31 35.90 9.02
C LYS A 123 19.06 35.03 8.91
N THR A 124 18.06 35.32 9.73
CA THR A 124 16.72 34.72 9.66
C THR A 124 15.68 35.82 9.64
N PHE A 125 14.49 35.55 9.14
CA PHE A 125 13.37 36.49 9.17
C PHE A 125 12.06 35.78 9.53
N GLN A 126 11.07 36.56 9.94
CA GLN A 126 9.69 36.09 10.06
C GLN A 126 8.88 36.75 8.93
N PRO A 127 8.18 35.99 8.07
CA PRO A 127 7.48 36.58 6.92
C PRO A 127 6.41 37.59 7.30
N GLY A 128 5.78 37.44 8.47
CA GLY A 128 4.78 38.37 8.97
C GLY A 128 3.93 37.76 10.09
N PRO A 129 2.91 38.48 10.61
CA PRO A 129 2.10 38.02 11.74
C PRO A 129 1.28 36.76 11.45
N ALA A 130 1.02 36.44 10.18
CA ALA A 130 0.31 35.23 9.76
C ALA A 130 1.21 33.97 9.74
N ASP A 131 2.53 34.14 9.72
CA ASP A 131 3.50 33.04 9.74
C ASP A 131 4.58 33.32 10.81
N PRO A 132 4.44 32.74 12.02
CA PRO A 132 5.34 33.02 13.14
C PRO A 132 6.70 32.32 13.00
N ARG A 133 6.91 31.51 11.95
CA ARG A 133 8.13 30.72 11.78
C ARG A 133 9.34 31.63 11.55
N VAL A 134 10.45 31.29 12.20
CA VAL A 134 11.75 31.94 11.98
C VAL A 134 12.44 31.20 10.84
N LEU A 135 12.51 31.83 9.67
CA LEU A 135 12.97 31.21 8.42
C LEU A 135 14.41 31.63 8.08
N GLY A 136 15.26 30.64 7.82
CA GLY A 136 16.61 30.78 7.27
C GLY A 136 16.58 30.79 5.75
N VAL A 137 17.16 29.77 5.12
CA VAL A 137 17.20 29.56 3.66
C VAL A 137 16.20 28.49 3.22
N MET A 138 15.86 28.49 1.93
CA MET A 138 15.07 27.46 1.27
C MET A 138 16.00 26.36 0.75
N VAL A 139 15.79 25.12 1.17
CA VAL A 139 16.51 23.95 0.69
C VAL A 139 15.62 23.16 -0.27
N ASP A 140 16.12 22.83 -1.45
CA ASP A 140 15.44 21.96 -2.43
C ASP A 140 15.89 20.52 -2.27
N ARG A 141 17.20 20.31 -2.12
CA ARG A 141 17.80 18.99 -2.08
C ARG A 141 19.06 18.94 -1.22
N TRP A 142 19.27 17.83 -0.53
CA TRP A 142 20.52 17.50 0.13
C TRP A 142 20.99 16.13 -0.32
N THR A 143 22.18 16.07 -0.92
CA THR A 143 22.78 14.82 -1.41
C THR A 143 24.13 14.59 -0.76
N CYS A 144 24.42 13.37 -0.30
CA CYS A 144 25.74 12.94 0.12
C CYS A 144 26.14 11.68 -0.62
N ALA A 145 27.31 11.66 -1.25
CA ALA A 145 27.83 10.49 -1.97
C ALA A 145 29.33 10.31 -1.71
N PRO A 146 29.88 9.10 -1.87
CA PRO A 146 31.32 8.89 -1.82
C PRO A 146 32.02 9.77 -2.88
N ALA A 147 33.03 10.52 -2.46
CA ALA A 147 33.81 11.37 -3.38
C ALA A 147 34.90 10.57 -4.10
N ASP A 148 35.39 9.52 -3.47
CA ASP A 148 36.44 8.65 -3.99
C ASP A 148 35.86 7.29 -4.40
N GLN A 149 36.48 6.63 -5.39
CA GLN A 149 36.11 5.27 -5.77
C GLN A 149 36.44 4.28 -4.64
N GLY A 150 35.46 3.45 -4.27
CA GLY A 150 35.69 2.37 -3.31
C GLY A 150 34.42 1.74 -2.79
N LEU A 151 34.58 0.61 -2.10
CA LEU A 151 33.47 -0.12 -1.47
C LEU A 151 33.11 0.48 -0.12
N VAL A 152 31.96 1.14 -0.08
CA VAL A 152 31.32 1.66 1.13
C VAL A 152 30.62 0.55 1.89
N ARG A 153 30.71 0.56 3.22
CA ARG A 153 30.00 -0.38 4.09
C ARG A 153 28.76 0.27 4.71
N PRO A 154 27.62 -0.45 4.79
CA PRO A 154 26.48 0.04 5.55
C PRO A 154 26.82 0.19 7.04
N PRO A 155 26.10 1.05 7.78
CA PRO A 155 26.23 1.13 9.24
C PRO A 155 26.02 -0.25 9.88
N ARG A 156 26.86 -0.62 10.85
CA ARG A 156 26.80 -1.94 11.53
C ARG A 156 25.41 -2.24 12.08
N ARG A 157 24.73 -1.23 12.63
CA ARG A 157 23.36 -1.37 13.15
C ARG A 157 22.37 -1.84 12.09
N ALA A 158 22.52 -1.38 10.83
CA ALA A 158 21.67 -1.80 9.72
C ALA A 158 22.00 -3.23 9.27
N LEU A 159 23.29 -3.59 9.26
CA LEU A 159 23.71 -4.97 9.00
C LEU A 159 23.15 -5.95 10.05
N VAL A 160 23.22 -5.58 11.33
CA VAL A 160 22.69 -6.39 12.45
C VAL A 160 21.17 -6.49 12.36
N ALA A 161 20.45 -5.36 12.22
CA ALA A 161 19.00 -5.35 12.07
C ALA A 161 18.52 -6.21 10.89
N ALA A 162 19.20 -6.13 9.75
CA ALA A 162 18.90 -6.98 8.60
C ALA A 162 19.23 -8.47 8.87
N ALA A 163 20.31 -8.77 9.60
CA ALA A 163 20.62 -10.14 10.00
C ALA A 163 19.53 -10.71 10.91
N GLU A 164 19.13 -9.96 11.94
CA GLU A 164 18.08 -10.31 12.89
C GLU A 164 16.74 -10.53 12.20
N GLY A 165 16.35 -9.64 11.27
CA GLY A 165 15.12 -9.80 10.49
C GLY A 165 15.09 -11.11 9.69
N GLY A 166 16.19 -11.42 8.99
CA GLY A 166 16.33 -12.69 8.26
C GLY A 166 16.38 -13.92 9.17
N ALA A 167 17.06 -13.81 10.32
CA ALA A 167 17.16 -14.88 11.31
C ALA A 167 15.82 -15.17 12.00
N ALA A 168 15.03 -14.14 12.33
CA ALA A 168 13.71 -14.29 12.92
C ALA A 168 12.77 -15.09 12.01
N PHE A 169 12.73 -14.77 10.72
CA PHE A 169 11.99 -15.58 9.75
C PHE A 169 12.61 -16.97 9.59
N GLY A 170 13.92 -17.10 9.43
CA GLY A 170 14.58 -18.41 9.32
C GLY A 170 14.24 -19.35 10.49
N ALA A 171 14.27 -18.85 11.72
CA ALA A 171 13.87 -19.58 12.92
C ALA A 171 12.40 -19.97 12.90
N ALA A 172 11.50 -19.02 12.60
CA ALA A 172 10.07 -19.30 12.47
C ALA A 172 9.77 -20.36 11.41
N LEU A 173 10.50 -20.36 10.29
CA LEU A 173 10.34 -21.33 9.21
C LEU A 173 10.71 -22.75 9.65
N VAL A 174 11.78 -22.92 10.42
CA VAL A 174 12.10 -24.20 11.06
C VAL A 174 10.99 -24.59 12.05
N LEU A 175 10.52 -23.64 12.87
CA LEU A 175 9.46 -23.87 13.85
C LEU A 175 8.09 -24.22 13.24
N VAL A 176 7.82 -23.88 11.98
CA VAL A 176 6.60 -24.33 11.26
C VAL A 176 6.83 -25.60 10.42
N GLY A 177 8.04 -26.19 10.50
CA GLY A 177 8.36 -27.51 9.97
C GLY A 177 8.99 -27.52 8.58
N LEU A 178 9.64 -26.44 8.14
CA LEU A 178 10.52 -26.49 6.96
C LEU A 178 11.84 -27.17 7.32
N SER A 179 12.47 -27.82 6.35
CA SER A 179 13.84 -28.30 6.49
C SER A 179 14.80 -27.13 6.67
N LEU A 180 15.91 -27.35 7.37
CA LEU A 180 16.90 -26.31 7.62
C LEU A 180 17.41 -25.63 6.32
N PRO A 181 17.71 -26.35 5.21
CA PRO A 181 18.10 -25.71 3.95
C PRO A 181 16.99 -24.85 3.34
N ALA A 182 15.73 -25.30 3.37
CA ALA A 182 14.60 -24.55 2.84
C ALA A 182 14.31 -23.30 3.68
N ALA A 183 14.36 -23.42 5.00
CA ALA A 183 14.22 -22.30 5.93
C ALA A 183 15.34 -21.28 5.77
N ALA A 184 16.59 -21.73 5.60
CA ALA A 184 17.73 -20.86 5.32
C ALA A 184 17.58 -20.14 3.97
N ALA A 185 17.22 -20.85 2.90
CA ALA A 185 17.01 -20.25 1.58
C ALA A 185 15.89 -19.20 1.59
N ALA A 186 14.76 -19.50 2.24
CA ALA A 186 13.65 -18.57 2.37
C ALA A 186 13.99 -17.37 3.28
N GLY A 187 14.72 -17.59 4.38
CA GLY A 187 15.23 -16.52 5.23
C GLY A 187 16.20 -15.60 4.48
N VAL A 188 17.06 -16.14 3.62
CA VAL A 188 17.92 -15.38 2.72
C VAL A 188 17.09 -14.60 1.71
N ALA A 189 16.07 -15.20 1.09
CA ALA A 189 15.20 -14.51 0.13
C ALA A 189 14.47 -13.31 0.77
N ILE A 190 13.91 -13.49 1.97
CA ILE A 190 13.31 -12.41 2.75
C ILE A 190 14.36 -11.36 3.12
N GLY A 191 15.56 -11.82 3.50
CA GLY A 191 16.73 -10.99 3.78
C GLY A 191 17.18 -10.13 2.60
N CYS A 192 17.08 -10.64 1.37
CA CYS A 192 17.31 -9.89 0.14
C CYS A 192 16.18 -8.89 -0.12
N GLY A 193 14.92 -9.30 0.08
CA GLY A 193 13.77 -8.42 -0.08
C GLY A 193 13.84 -7.19 0.82
N GLN A 194 14.14 -7.36 2.11
CA GLN A 194 14.26 -6.23 3.05
C GLN A 194 15.51 -5.36 2.80
N ALA A 195 16.52 -5.86 2.08
CA ALA A 195 17.75 -5.11 1.85
C ALA A 195 17.47 -3.81 1.10
N MET A 196 16.51 -3.81 0.17
CA MET A 196 16.12 -2.65 -0.62
C MET A 196 15.58 -1.50 0.26
N PRO A 197 14.49 -1.65 1.03
CA PRO A 197 13.97 -0.55 1.86
C PRO A 197 14.91 -0.14 2.99
N VAL A 198 15.83 -1.00 3.44
CA VAL A 198 16.84 -0.60 4.44
C VAL A 198 17.98 0.18 3.81
N ALA A 199 18.42 -0.20 2.61
CA ALA A 199 19.50 0.45 1.89
C ALA A 199 19.11 1.80 1.28
N TRP A 200 17.85 1.95 0.88
CA TRP A 200 17.41 3.08 0.08
C TRP A 200 17.35 4.39 0.87
N GLY A 201 17.85 5.47 0.26
CA GLY A 201 17.79 6.83 0.83
C GLY A 201 18.40 6.91 2.24
N VAL A 202 17.62 7.48 3.18
CA VAL A 202 18.08 7.70 4.57
C VAL A 202 17.72 6.57 5.53
N GLY A 203 17.09 5.48 5.07
CA GLY A 203 16.52 4.43 5.92
C GLY A 203 17.47 3.94 7.01
N MET A 204 18.67 3.50 6.64
CA MET A 204 19.70 2.99 7.56
C MET A 204 20.29 4.03 8.53
N PHE A 205 20.07 5.33 8.28
CA PHE A 205 20.58 6.45 9.06
C PHE A 205 19.57 7.00 10.08
N THR A 206 18.32 6.52 10.06
CA THR A 206 17.25 6.95 10.98
C THR A 206 16.89 5.88 12.02
N PRO A 207 16.02 6.18 13.01
CA PRO A 207 15.46 5.16 13.94
C PRO A 207 14.66 4.05 13.26
N TYR A 208 14.27 4.21 11.98
CA TYR A 208 13.58 3.20 11.16
C TYR A 208 14.25 1.82 11.21
N VAL A 209 15.59 1.78 11.25
CA VAL A 209 16.34 0.53 11.25
C VAL A 209 15.98 -0.41 12.40
N ALA A 210 15.52 0.12 13.55
CA ALA A 210 15.06 -0.69 14.68
C ALA A 210 13.70 -1.38 14.43
N ARG A 211 12.91 -0.87 13.47
CA ARG A 211 11.62 -1.47 13.08
C ARG A 211 11.79 -2.78 12.32
N VAL A 212 12.93 -2.97 11.65
CA VAL A 212 13.24 -4.17 10.86
C VAL A 212 13.14 -5.44 11.72
N PRO A 213 13.95 -5.64 12.78
CA PRO A 213 13.85 -6.82 13.63
C PRO A 213 12.54 -6.87 14.41
N GLN A 214 11.98 -5.72 14.83
CA GLN A 214 10.72 -5.67 15.56
C GLN A 214 9.55 -6.24 14.74
N LEU A 215 9.38 -5.76 13.51
CA LEU A 215 8.31 -6.23 12.61
C LEU A 215 8.53 -7.68 12.22
N ALA A 216 9.78 -8.07 11.90
CA ALA A 216 10.11 -9.44 11.55
C ALA A 216 9.76 -10.41 12.69
N PHE A 217 10.16 -10.09 13.92
CA PHE A 217 9.89 -10.90 15.10
C PHE A 217 8.39 -11.10 15.33
N TRP A 218 7.61 -10.01 15.38
CA TRP A 218 6.18 -10.11 15.69
C TRP A 218 5.39 -10.84 14.59
N ILE A 219 5.68 -10.56 13.32
CA ILE A 219 5.02 -11.23 12.19
C ILE A 219 5.39 -12.72 12.16
N ALA A 220 6.66 -13.05 12.37
CA ALA A 220 7.14 -14.43 12.43
C ALA A 220 6.56 -15.20 13.63
N ALA A 221 6.45 -14.57 14.79
CA ALA A 221 5.82 -15.14 15.98
C ALA A 221 4.32 -15.41 15.76
N ILE A 222 3.59 -14.45 15.18
CA ILE A 222 2.16 -14.61 14.82
C ILE A 222 1.98 -15.74 13.81
N LEU A 223 2.86 -15.85 12.80
CA LEU A 223 2.85 -16.95 11.85
C LEU A 223 2.99 -18.31 12.55
N VAL A 224 4.01 -18.46 13.40
CA VAL A 224 4.23 -19.70 14.17
C VAL A 224 3.03 -20.00 15.04
N ALA A 225 2.57 -19.03 15.84
CA ALA A 225 1.42 -19.19 16.73
C ALA A 225 0.16 -19.58 15.96
N SER A 226 -0.12 -18.95 14.82
CA SER A 226 -1.30 -19.23 14.00
C SER A 226 -1.27 -20.64 13.42
N ILE A 227 -0.12 -21.07 12.88
CA ILE A 227 0.04 -22.42 12.34
C ILE A 227 -0.07 -23.46 13.46
N ARG A 228 0.62 -23.25 14.58
CA ARG A 228 0.63 -24.20 15.70
C ARG A 228 -0.73 -24.28 16.40
N ALA A 229 -1.40 -23.15 16.61
CA ALA A 229 -2.76 -23.13 17.13
C ALA A 229 -3.71 -23.87 16.20
N PHE A 230 -3.62 -23.64 14.88
CA PHE A 230 -4.45 -24.37 13.92
C PHE A 230 -4.20 -25.89 13.97
N GLU A 231 -2.94 -26.32 13.97
CA GLU A 231 -2.59 -27.74 14.02
C GLU A 231 -3.02 -28.39 15.34
N TRP A 232 -2.93 -27.65 16.45
CA TRP A 232 -3.44 -28.06 17.76
C TRP A 232 -4.95 -28.23 17.75
N PHE A 233 -5.71 -27.20 17.36
CA PHE A 233 -7.17 -27.21 17.42
C PHE A 233 -7.81 -28.14 16.39
N SER A 234 -7.14 -28.38 15.25
CA SER A 234 -7.65 -29.28 14.21
C SER A 234 -7.19 -30.73 14.36
N SER A 235 -6.24 -31.01 15.27
CA SER A 235 -5.54 -32.29 15.40
C SER A 235 -4.96 -32.81 14.08
N ARG A 236 -4.66 -31.90 13.13
CA ARG A 236 -4.18 -32.22 11.78
C ARG A 236 -3.07 -31.26 11.38
N ARG A 237 -2.00 -31.81 10.80
CA ARG A 237 -0.92 -30.99 10.24
C ARG A 237 -1.40 -30.24 9.01
N LEU A 238 -0.98 -28.99 8.86
CA LEU A 238 -1.24 -28.21 7.66
C LEU A 238 -0.50 -28.83 6.46
N HIS A 239 -1.15 -28.81 5.31
CA HIS A 239 -0.53 -29.21 4.05
C HIS A 239 0.59 -28.23 3.67
N THR A 240 1.57 -28.72 2.90
CA THR A 240 2.73 -27.94 2.45
C THR A 240 2.32 -26.65 1.76
N GLU A 241 1.28 -26.68 0.92
CA GLU A 241 0.77 -25.49 0.22
C GLU A 241 0.15 -24.48 1.20
N ALA A 242 -0.57 -24.93 2.22
CA ALA A 242 -1.16 -24.04 3.23
C ALA A 242 -0.07 -23.35 4.06
N ARG A 243 0.98 -24.09 4.45
CA ARG A 243 2.15 -23.55 5.14
C ARG A 243 2.87 -22.54 4.26
N PHE A 244 3.12 -22.88 3.00
CA PHE A 244 3.72 -21.97 2.02
C PHE A 244 2.92 -20.67 1.91
N VAL A 245 1.58 -20.74 1.81
CA VAL A 245 0.75 -19.53 1.75
C VAL A 245 0.89 -18.71 3.03
N GLY A 246 0.83 -19.33 4.22
CA GLY A 246 1.03 -18.61 5.49
C GLY A 246 2.39 -17.90 5.54
N ILE A 247 3.45 -18.61 5.16
CA ILE A 247 4.83 -18.09 5.10
C ILE A 247 4.92 -16.91 4.11
N PHE A 248 4.42 -17.10 2.89
CA PHE A 248 4.48 -16.10 1.84
C PHE A 248 3.68 -14.85 2.21
N THR A 249 2.48 -15.01 2.75
CA THR A 249 1.64 -13.91 3.25
C THR A 249 2.35 -13.14 4.36
N ALA A 250 2.98 -13.82 5.31
CA ALA A 250 3.75 -13.17 6.38
C ALA A 250 4.97 -12.41 5.84
N ALA A 251 5.72 -12.99 4.91
CA ALA A 251 6.85 -12.34 4.26
C ALA A 251 6.42 -11.09 3.47
N MET A 252 5.33 -11.18 2.70
CA MET A 252 4.80 -10.04 1.94
C MET A 252 4.26 -8.93 2.85
N LEU A 253 3.56 -9.27 3.94
CA LEU A 253 3.14 -8.29 4.95
C LEU A 253 4.34 -7.55 5.54
N TYR A 254 5.40 -8.29 5.89
CA TYR A 254 6.63 -7.71 6.41
C TYR A 254 7.27 -6.73 5.42
N LEU A 255 7.49 -7.14 4.17
CA LEU A 255 8.10 -6.28 3.14
C LEU A 255 7.23 -5.07 2.80
N LYS A 256 5.90 -5.22 2.75
CA LYS A 256 4.97 -4.09 2.57
C LYS A 256 5.09 -3.10 3.72
N LEU A 257 5.09 -3.56 4.96
CA LEU A 257 5.20 -2.68 6.13
C LEU A 257 6.56 -1.97 6.18
N LEU A 258 7.66 -2.64 5.83
CA LEU A 258 8.96 -1.98 5.72
C LEU A 258 8.94 -0.82 4.73
N ALA A 259 8.38 -1.02 3.53
CA ALA A 259 8.31 0.05 2.54
C ALA A 259 7.35 1.18 2.95
N LEU A 260 6.19 0.84 3.52
CA LEU A 260 5.24 1.84 3.97
C LEU A 260 5.78 2.69 5.12
N LEU A 261 6.51 2.09 6.06
CA LEU A 261 7.06 2.77 7.23
C LEU A 261 8.44 3.40 6.95
N HIS A 262 8.92 3.32 5.72
CA HIS A 262 10.17 3.94 5.33
C HIS A 262 10.11 5.47 5.57
N PRO A 263 11.16 6.10 6.12
CA PRO A 263 11.16 7.54 6.42
C PRO A 263 10.95 8.41 5.18
N SER A 264 11.39 7.95 4.01
CA SER A 264 11.17 8.64 2.73
C SER A 264 9.79 8.37 2.12
N LYS A 265 8.91 7.59 2.78
CA LYS A 265 7.56 7.38 2.26
C LYS A 265 6.70 8.59 2.57
N THR A 266 6.24 9.28 1.54
CA THR A 266 5.28 10.38 1.69
C THR A 266 4.04 9.89 2.44
N PRO A 267 3.61 10.58 3.52
CA PRO A 267 2.45 10.18 4.30
C PRO A 267 1.15 10.20 3.48
N ILE A 268 1.03 11.15 2.53
CA ILE A 268 -0.18 11.37 1.71
C ILE A 268 -1.39 11.48 2.64
N ASP A 269 -2.43 10.67 2.46
CA ASP A 269 -3.65 10.73 3.27
C ASP A 269 -3.52 10.01 4.63
N ALA A 270 -2.35 9.45 4.96
CA ALA A 270 -2.17 8.69 6.20
C ALA A 270 -2.36 9.57 7.46
N VAL A 271 -1.90 10.82 7.43
CA VAL A 271 -2.11 11.77 8.54
C VAL A 271 -3.58 12.16 8.65
N PHE A 272 -4.25 12.35 7.51
CA PHE A 272 -5.70 12.56 7.49
C PHE A 272 -6.42 11.38 8.16
N HIS A 273 -6.07 10.14 7.84
CA HIS A 273 -6.65 8.95 8.46
C HIS A 273 -6.35 8.85 9.96
N ALA A 274 -5.13 9.20 10.40
CA ALA A 274 -4.79 9.26 11.82
C ALA A 274 -5.67 10.28 12.57
N HIS A 275 -5.93 11.45 11.98
CA HIS A 275 -6.86 12.43 12.54
C HIS A 275 -8.30 11.92 12.61
N ARG A 276 -8.76 11.15 11.62
CA ARG A 276 -10.08 10.52 11.69
C ARG A 276 -10.18 9.44 12.75
N LEU A 277 -9.11 8.69 12.99
CA LEU A 277 -9.07 7.76 14.13
C LEU A 277 -9.17 8.51 15.45
N MET A 278 -8.44 9.63 15.63
CA MET A 278 -8.56 10.46 16.83
C MET A 278 -9.99 10.95 17.04
N TRP A 279 -10.65 11.41 15.97
CA TRP A 279 -12.05 11.84 16.06
C TRP A 279 -12.96 10.73 16.60
N VAL A 280 -12.77 9.51 16.12
CA VAL A 280 -13.52 8.35 16.62
C VAL A 280 -13.21 8.05 18.08
N LEU A 281 -11.95 8.14 18.50
CA LEU A 281 -11.55 7.99 19.91
C LEU A 281 -12.16 9.09 20.79
N ASP A 282 -12.37 10.30 20.25
CA ASP A 282 -13.06 11.41 20.90
C ASP A 282 -14.61 11.32 20.83
N GLY A 283 -15.17 10.23 20.30
CA GLY A 283 -16.62 10.04 20.16
C GLY A 283 -17.26 10.76 18.96
N ARG A 284 -16.47 11.29 18.03
CA ARG A 284 -16.94 11.95 16.79
C ARG A 284 -16.99 10.96 15.64
N PHE A 285 -18.15 10.34 15.45
CA PHE A 285 -18.33 9.27 14.45
C PHE A 285 -18.75 9.75 13.06
N PHE A 286 -19.37 10.92 12.92
CA PHE A 286 -19.93 11.38 11.64
C PHE A 286 -19.09 12.50 11.05
N PHE A 287 -18.47 12.27 9.90
CA PHE A 287 -17.66 13.29 9.23
C PHE A 287 -17.64 13.15 7.71
N THR A 288 -17.47 14.29 7.03
CA THR A 288 -17.37 14.40 5.58
C THR A 288 -15.94 14.76 5.13
N GLN A 289 -15.68 14.54 3.85
CA GLN A 289 -14.51 15.07 3.15
C GLN A 289 -14.96 16.05 2.07
N ALA A 290 -14.33 17.21 2.02
CA ALA A 290 -14.53 18.18 0.95
C ALA A 290 -13.88 17.68 -0.35
N MET A 291 -14.65 17.65 -1.43
CA MET A 291 -14.11 17.44 -2.77
C MET A 291 -13.72 18.78 -3.41
N PRO A 292 -12.76 18.80 -4.36
CA PRO A 292 -12.38 20.01 -5.09
C PRO A 292 -13.55 20.77 -5.75
N SER A 293 -14.64 20.06 -6.06
CA SER A 293 -15.88 20.65 -6.59
C SER A 293 -16.74 21.38 -5.54
N GLY A 294 -16.30 21.46 -4.28
CA GLY A 294 -17.06 22.02 -3.15
C GLY A 294 -18.08 21.05 -2.54
N VAL A 295 -18.28 19.87 -3.15
CA VAL A 295 -19.20 18.85 -2.64
C VAL A 295 -18.61 18.16 -1.41
N GLN A 296 -19.40 18.04 -0.35
CA GLN A 296 -19.05 17.22 0.82
C GLN A 296 -19.46 15.78 0.56
N PHE A 297 -18.59 14.83 0.87
CA PHE A 297 -18.89 13.40 0.74
C PHE A 297 -18.74 12.67 2.08
N PRO A 298 -19.70 11.81 2.48
CA PRO A 298 -19.60 11.06 3.73
C PRO A 298 -18.38 10.15 3.71
N TYR A 299 -17.54 10.27 4.73
CA TYR A 299 -16.37 9.41 4.86
C TYR A 299 -16.73 8.16 5.64
N ALA A 300 -16.21 7.00 5.24
CA ALA A 300 -16.59 5.73 5.86
C ALA A 300 -15.93 5.51 7.23
N ILE A 301 -16.63 4.85 8.15
CA ILE A 301 -16.28 4.76 9.57
C ILE A 301 -15.65 3.42 9.98
N GLY A 302 -15.90 2.35 9.21
CA GLY A 302 -15.62 0.97 9.62
C GLY A 302 -14.15 0.71 9.96
N LEU A 303 -13.20 1.28 9.20
CA LEU A 303 -11.77 1.14 9.49
C LEU A 303 -11.42 1.67 10.88
N TYR A 304 -11.94 2.84 11.25
CA TYR A 304 -11.56 3.51 12.50
C TYR A 304 -12.17 2.82 13.72
N ILE A 305 -13.41 2.35 13.61
CA ILE A 305 -14.04 1.53 14.66
C ILE A 305 -13.23 0.24 14.87
N PHE A 306 -12.79 -0.40 13.79
CA PHE A 306 -11.96 -1.60 13.89
C PHE A 306 -10.56 -1.31 14.44
N ALA A 307 -9.97 -0.17 14.10
CA ALA A 307 -8.65 0.24 14.58
C ALA A 307 -8.66 0.73 16.04
N ALA A 308 -9.79 1.25 16.55
CA ALA A 308 -9.88 1.90 17.85
C ALA A 308 -9.37 1.05 19.03
N PRO A 309 -9.73 -0.24 19.19
CA PRO A 309 -9.22 -1.04 20.31
C PRO A 309 -7.70 -1.21 20.29
N TRP A 310 -7.09 -1.16 19.11
CA TRP A 310 -5.65 -1.33 18.92
C TRP A 310 -4.85 -0.05 19.22
N SER A 311 -5.53 1.09 19.39
CA SER A 311 -4.89 2.35 19.84
C SER A 311 -4.25 2.22 21.24
N LEU A 312 -4.69 1.24 22.03
CA LEU A 312 -4.09 0.90 23.32
C LEU A 312 -2.63 0.41 23.19
N LEU A 313 -2.22 -0.04 22.00
CA LEU A 313 -0.86 -0.55 21.76
C LEU A 313 0.12 0.54 21.31
N THR A 314 -0.37 1.65 20.76
CA THR A 314 0.49 2.72 20.21
C THR A 314 -0.28 4.01 20.01
N HIS A 315 0.38 5.13 20.28
CA HIS A 315 -0.10 6.47 19.97
C HIS A 315 0.29 6.93 18.55
N ASP A 316 1.15 6.17 17.86
CA ASP A 316 1.43 6.37 16.44
C ASP A 316 0.30 5.75 15.60
N TYR A 317 -0.74 6.55 15.36
CA TYR A 317 -1.92 6.12 14.62
C TYR A 317 -1.66 5.90 13.13
N VAL A 318 -0.63 6.54 12.55
CA VAL A 318 -0.23 6.28 11.16
C VAL A 318 0.36 4.88 11.06
N LEU A 319 1.27 4.51 11.96
CA LEU A 319 1.81 3.15 12.06
C LEU A 319 0.68 2.13 12.28
N LEU A 320 -0.22 2.39 13.24
CA LEU A 320 -1.31 1.49 13.56
C LEU A 320 -2.20 1.20 12.34
N LEU A 321 -2.66 2.24 11.65
CA LEU A 321 -3.55 2.09 10.50
C LEU A 321 -2.86 1.39 9.33
N ARG A 322 -1.57 1.65 9.09
CA ARG A 322 -0.77 0.91 8.09
C ARG A 322 -0.67 -0.57 8.44
N ILE A 323 -0.48 -0.93 9.71
CA ILE A 323 -0.48 -2.33 10.15
C ILE A 323 -1.85 -2.97 9.94
N VAL A 324 -2.92 -2.35 10.44
CA VAL A 324 -4.29 -2.87 10.35
C VAL A 324 -4.71 -3.13 8.91
N VAL A 325 -4.53 -2.13 8.03
CA VAL A 325 -4.94 -2.21 6.63
C VAL A 325 -4.11 -3.24 5.87
N SER A 326 -2.78 -3.25 6.07
CA SER A 326 -1.90 -4.20 5.38
C SER A 326 -2.13 -5.63 5.85
N ALA A 327 -2.41 -5.83 7.15
CA ALA A 327 -2.75 -7.14 7.67
C ALA A 327 -4.09 -7.64 7.11
N ALA A 328 -5.11 -6.78 7.07
CA ALA A 328 -6.40 -7.10 6.48
C ALA A 328 -6.25 -7.48 5.00
N GLU A 329 -5.51 -6.69 4.21
CA GLU A 329 -5.24 -7.01 2.80
C GLU A 329 -4.49 -8.34 2.66
N ALA A 330 -3.45 -8.59 3.46
CA ALA A 330 -2.69 -9.84 3.44
C ALA A 330 -3.56 -11.08 3.71
N THR A 331 -4.60 -10.96 4.54
CA THR A 331 -5.57 -12.06 4.74
C THR A 331 -6.36 -12.43 3.48
N GLY A 332 -6.48 -11.53 2.51
CA GLY A 332 -7.13 -11.80 1.23
C GLY A 332 -6.48 -12.96 0.47
N GLY A 333 -5.14 -13.05 0.50
CA GLY A 333 -4.41 -14.17 -0.10
C GLY A 333 -4.74 -15.52 0.58
N LEU A 334 -4.85 -15.53 1.90
CA LEU A 334 -5.26 -16.71 2.68
C LEU A 334 -6.70 -17.12 2.34
N LEU A 335 -7.62 -16.16 2.22
CA LEU A 335 -9.02 -16.40 1.86
C LEU A 335 -9.15 -16.99 0.45
N LEU A 336 -8.39 -16.49 -0.52
CA LEU A 336 -8.37 -17.04 -1.88
C LEU A 336 -7.78 -18.46 -1.92
N TYR A 337 -6.72 -18.73 -1.14
CA TYR A 337 -6.22 -20.10 -0.97
C TYR A 337 -7.32 -21.02 -0.44
N LEU A 338 -8.03 -20.60 0.61
CA LEU A 338 -9.12 -21.39 1.20
C LEU A 338 -10.26 -21.61 0.21
N LEU A 339 -10.67 -20.58 -0.53
CA LEU A 339 -11.73 -20.68 -1.55
C LEU A 339 -11.39 -21.73 -2.60
N VAL A 340 -10.21 -21.61 -3.22
CA VAL A 340 -9.80 -22.50 -4.31
C VAL A 340 -9.54 -23.92 -3.80
N SER A 341 -8.84 -24.07 -2.67
CA SER A 341 -8.49 -25.37 -2.13
C SER A 341 -9.69 -26.14 -1.56
N ARG A 342 -10.65 -25.47 -0.92
CA ARG A 342 -11.84 -26.11 -0.33
C ARG A 342 -12.90 -26.42 -1.38
N VAL A 343 -13.14 -25.51 -2.33
CA VAL A 343 -14.25 -25.65 -3.30
C VAL A 343 -13.83 -26.49 -4.51
N TRP A 344 -12.61 -26.29 -5.03
CA TRP A 344 -12.13 -27.02 -6.20
C TRP A 344 -11.14 -28.14 -5.88
N GLY A 345 -10.70 -28.28 -4.63
CA GLY A 345 -9.68 -29.29 -4.25
C GLY A 345 -8.29 -29.00 -4.80
N ASP A 346 -8.06 -27.82 -5.41
CA ASP A 346 -6.81 -27.51 -6.12
C ASP A 346 -5.88 -26.64 -5.26
N ARG A 347 -5.06 -27.30 -4.43
CA ARG A 347 -4.15 -26.61 -3.50
C ARG A 347 -3.07 -25.80 -4.19
N LEU A 348 -2.55 -26.28 -5.33
CA LEU A 348 -1.55 -25.56 -6.11
C LEU A 348 -2.13 -24.27 -6.70
N ALA A 349 -3.32 -24.35 -7.32
CA ALA A 349 -4.00 -23.15 -7.81
C ALA A 349 -4.35 -22.19 -6.66
N GLY A 350 -4.71 -22.71 -5.48
CA GLY A 350 -4.89 -21.88 -4.29
C GLY A 350 -3.61 -21.17 -3.86
N ALA A 351 -2.47 -21.86 -3.84
CA ALA A 351 -1.19 -21.27 -3.47
C ALA A 351 -0.74 -20.19 -4.46
N ILE A 352 -0.89 -20.45 -5.76
CA ILE A 352 -0.61 -19.48 -6.81
C ILE A 352 -1.56 -18.27 -6.70
N ALA A 353 -2.84 -18.48 -6.33
CA ALA A 353 -3.79 -17.39 -6.12
C ALA A 353 -3.33 -16.44 -5.01
N ALA A 354 -2.82 -16.98 -3.89
CA ALA A 354 -2.29 -16.16 -2.81
C ALA A 354 -1.05 -15.34 -3.25
N VAL A 355 -0.17 -15.94 -4.04
CA VAL A 355 1.00 -15.25 -4.62
C VAL A 355 0.54 -14.12 -5.55
N PHE A 356 -0.29 -14.43 -6.54
CA PHE A 356 -0.79 -13.45 -7.51
C PHE A 356 -1.57 -12.32 -6.83
N PHE A 357 -2.40 -12.63 -5.83
CA PHE A 357 -3.11 -11.62 -5.04
C PHE A 357 -2.16 -10.62 -4.37
N SER A 358 -1.05 -11.11 -3.80
CA SER A 358 -0.11 -10.29 -3.03
C SER A 358 0.76 -9.40 -3.92
N VAL A 359 0.86 -9.71 -5.22
CA VAL A 359 1.70 -9.00 -6.19
C VAL A 359 0.90 -8.22 -7.24
N VAL A 360 -0.41 -7.99 -7.02
CA VAL A 360 -1.21 -7.15 -7.92
C VAL A 360 -0.74 -5.69 -7.82
N PRO A 361 -0.31 -5.05 -8.93
CA PRO A 361 0.20 -3.66 -8.94
C PRO A 361 -0.71 -2.67 -8.24
N ARG A 362 -2.02 -2.71 -8.54
CA ARG A 362 -2.99 -1.74 -7.99
C ARG A 362 -3.12 -1.81 -6.47
N ALA A 363 -2.95 -2.99 -5.86
CA ALA A 363 -3.02 -3.11 -4.41
C ALA A 363 -1.91 -2.30 -3.73
N PHE A 364 -0.71 -2.25 -4.36
CA PHE A 364 0.36 -1.37 -3.91
C PHE A 364 -0.02 0.09 -4.09
N GLU A 365 -0.48 0.52 -5.26
CA GLU A 365 -0.80 1.95 -5.44
C GLU A 365 -1.84 2.47 -4.41
N ILE A 366 -2.88 1.68 -4.13
CA ILE A 366 -3.95 2.07 -3.19
C ILE A 366 -3.43 2.17 -1.75
N VAL A 367 -2.68 1.19 -1.27
CA VAL A 367 -2.13 1.20 0.10
C VAL A 367 -1.02 2.24 0.23
N GLY A 368 -0.17 2.38 -0.80
CA GLY A 368 0.93 3.34 -0.85
C GLY A 368 0.45 4.79 -0.89
N ASN A 369 -0.66 5.06 -1.57
CA ASN A 369 -1.32 6.36 -1.56
C ASN A 369 -2.19 6.61 -0.31
N ALA A 370 -2.11 5.73 0.68
CA ALA A 370 -2.85 5.81 1.92
C ALA A 370 -4.37 5.90 1.71
N ASN A 371 -4.93 5.29 0.66
CA ASN A 371 -6.38 5.16 0.51
C ASN A 371 -6.88 3.99 1.38
N MET A 372 -6.76 4.17 2.69
CA MET A 372 -6.79 3.10 3.69
C MET A 372 -8.19 2.51 3.88
N THR A 373 -9.23 3.34 3.89
CA THR A 373 -10.62 2.88 4.02
C THR A 373 -11.04 2.04 2.83
N ASN A 374 -10.64 2.41 1.61
CA ASN A 374 -10.92 1.59 0.43
C ASN A 374 -10.18 0.25 0.48
N ALA A 375 -8.86 0.24 0.75
CA ALA A 375 -8.09 -1.00 0.86
C ALA A 375 -8.67 -1.95 1.92
N PHE A 376 -8.96 -1.41 3.11
CA PHE A 376 -9.58 -2.16 4.20
C PHE A 376 -10.97 -2.67 3.80
N GLY A 377 -11.81 -1.80 3.22
CA GLY A 377 -13.14 -2.15 2.75
C GLY A 377 -13.13 -3.25 1.68
N GLN A 378 -12.15 -3.29 0.79
CA GLN A 378 -12.01 -4.39 -0.18
C GLN A 378 -11.58 -5.70 0.48
N ALA A 379 -10.71 -5.66 1.48
CA ALA A 379 -10.33 -6.85 2.24
C ALA A 379 -11.54 -7.46 2.98
N ILE A 380 -12.35 -6.63 3.65
CA ILE A 380 -13.57 -7.09 4.33
C ILE A 380 -14.63 -7.54 3.30
N ALA A 381 -14.74 -6.89 2.14
CA ALA A 381 -15.62 -7.33 1.06
C ALA A 381 -15.23 -8.73 0.54
N LEU A 382 -13.93 -8.98 0.34
CA LEU A 382 -13.44 -10.30 -0.05
C LEU A 382 -13.73 -11.35 1.04
N ALA A 383 -13.53 -11.01 2.31
CA ALA A 383 -13.92 -11.88 3.42
C ALA A 383 -15.43 -12.19 3.43
N THR A 384 -16.26 -11.21 3.10
CA THR A 384 -17.71 -11.37 2.98
C THR A 384 -18.08 -12.31 1.84
N VAL A 385 -17.49 -12.13 0.65
CA VAL A 385 -17.71 -13.07 -0.48
C VAL A 385 -17.18 -14.46 -0.15
N ALA A 386 -16.03 -14.56 0.53
CA ALA A 386 -15.49 -15.84 0.96
C ALA A 386 -16.44 -16.57 1.93
N ALA A 387 -17.03 -15.84 2.88
CA ALA A 387 -18.06 -16.37 3.78
C ALA A 387 -19.31 -16.84 3.00
N ALA A 388 -19.79 -16.06 2.03
CA ALA A 388 -20.93 -16.44 1.18
C ALA A 388 -20.70 -17.75 0.41
N VAL A 389 -19.45 -18.03 0.03
CA VAL A 389 -19.06 -19.25 -0.70
C VAL A 389 -18.81 -20.43 0.25
N LEU A 390 -18.06 -20.22 1.34
CA LEU A 390 -17.55 -21.30 2.19
C LEU A 390 -18.50 -21.69 3.32
N TRP A 391 -19.33 -20.78 3.81
CA TRP A 391 -20.21 -21.05 4.94
C TRP A 391 -21.51 -21.74 4.51
N ARG A 392 -22.15 -22.40 5.47
CA ARG A 392 -23.49 -22.95 5.36
C ARG A 392 -24.47 -21.87 5.80
N LEU A 393 -25.06 -21.17 4.84
CA LEU A 393 -26.07 -20.17 5.11
C LEU A 393 -27.46 -20.81 5.01
N ASP A 394 -27.75 -21.69 5.97
CA ASP A 394 -29.03 -22.37 6.13
C ASP A 394 -29.55 -22.17 7.57
N ARG A 395 -30.83 -22.50 7.83
CA ARG A 395 -31.46 -22.31 9.16
C ARG A 395 -30.77 -23.09 10.28
N ARG A 396 -30.10 -24.20 9.97
CA ARG A 396 -29.42 -25.03 10.98
C ARG A 396 -28.11 -24.39 11.45
N ALA A 397 -27.51 -23.54 10.63
CA ALA A 397 -26.30 -22.79 10.93
C ALA A 397 -26.60 -21.31 11.18
N TRP A 398 -27.59 -21.01 12.03
CA TRP A 398 -28.06 -19.65 12.31
C TRP A 398 -26.93 -18.69 12.75
N TRP A 399 -25.92 -19.18 13.48
CA TRP A 399 -24.78 -18.38 13.89
C TRP A 399 -23.91 -17.93 12.70
N GLN A 400 -23.77 -18.76 11.66
CA GLN A 400 -23.07 -18.37 10.42
C GLN A 400 -23.86 -17.33 9.65
N VAL A 401 -25.19 -17.42 9.66
CA VAL A 401 -26.07 -16.41 9.06
C VAL A 401 -25.96 -15.08 9.79
N ALA A 402 -26.00 -15.09 11.13
CA ALA A 402 -25.84 -13.89 11.95
C ALA A 402 -24.45 -13.26 11.78
N ALA A 403 -23.38 -14.08 11.75
CA ALA A 403 -22.03 -13.62 11.48
C ALA A 403 -21.88 -13.07 10.05
N PHE A 404 -22.52 -13.69 9.05
CA PHE A 404 -22.48 -13.24 7.67
C PHE A 404 -23.19 -11.89 7.51
N TRP A 405 -24.36 -11.71 8.14
CA TRP A 405 -25.04 -10.42 8.19
C TRP A 405 -24.17 -9.34 8.85
N SER A 406 -23.60 -9.64 10.02
CA SER A 406 -22.75 -8.70 10.77
C SER A 406 -21.53 -8.29 9.94
N LEU A 407 -20.86 -9.26 9.30
CA LEU A 407 -19.72 -9.04 8.42
C LEU A 407 -20.11 -8.19 7.20
N THR A 408 -21.26 -8.48 6.58
CA THR A 408 -21.78 -7.70 5.46
C THR A 408 -22.05 -6.26 5.88
N ALA A 409 -22.79 -6.05 6.97
CA ALA A 409 -23.09 -4.71 7.50
C ALA A 409 -21.81 -3.92 7.79
N PHE A 410 -20.83 -4.55 8.44
CA PHE A 410 -19.53 -3.96 8.70
C PHE A 410 -18.78 -3.60 7.41
N ALA A 411 -18.78 -4.49 6.40
CA ALA A 411 -18.16 -4.22 5.10
C ALA A 411 -18.76 -2.99 4.40
N LEU A 412 -20.08 -2.83 4.44
CA LEU A 412 -20.77 -1.67 3.84
C LEU A 412 -20.42 -0.35 4.55
N LEU A 413 -20.03 -0.41 5.83
CA LEU A 413 -19.56 0.73 6.62
C LEU A 413 -18.07 1.03 6.43
N CYS A 414 -17.29 0.17 5.76
CA CYS A 414 -15.85 0.33 5.60
C CYS A 414 -15.47 1.32 4.48
N HIS A 415 -16.26 1.39 3.41
CA HIS A 415 -16.05 2.34 2.31
C HIS A 415 -17.31 2.48 1.45
N VAL A 416 -17.55 3.67 0.89
CA VAL A 416 -18.74 3.91 0.06
C VAL A 416 -18.76 3.11 -1.24
N SER A 417 -17.60 2.92 -1.89
CA SER A 417 -17.53 2.09 -3.09
C SER A 417 -17.71 0.61 -2.75
N THR A 418 -17.30 0.20 -1.54
CA THR A 418 -17.59 -1.14 -1.03
C THR A 418 -19.08 -1.33 -0.87
N LEU A 419 -19.83 -0.33 -0.36
CA LEU A 419 -21.29 -0.41 -0.30
C LEU A 419 -21.89 -0.75 -1.67
N ALA A 420 -21.53 -0.01 -2.71
CA ALA A 420 -22.07 -0.24 -4.05
C ALA A 420 -21.60 -1.59 -4.65
N LEU A 421 -20.28 -1.83 -4.67
CA LEU A 421 -19.68 -2.96 -5.38
C LEU A 421 -19.91 -4.30 -4.69
N LEU A 422 -19.85 -4.35 -3.35
CA LEU A 422 -20.15 -5.57 -2.61
C LEU A 422 -21.64 -5.90 -2.69
N SER A 423 -22.53 -4.91 -2.57
CA SER A 423 -23.98 -5.13 -2.71
C SER A 423 -24.31 -5.70 -4.08
N ALA A 424 -23.75 -5.11 -5.15
CA ALA A 424 -23.92 -5.62 -6.50
C ALA A 424 -23.34 -7.04 -6.67
N THR A 425 -22.19 -7.32 -6.05
CA THR A 425 -21.56 -8.64 -6.11
C THR A 425 -22.39 -9.70 -5.40
N LEU A 426 -22.89 -9.42 -4.20
CA LEU A 426 -23.73 -10.35 -3.43
C LEU A 426 -25.09 -10.55 -4.09
N ALA A 427 -25.70 -9.50 -4.66
CA ALA A 427 -26.94 -9.60 -5.41
C ALA A 427 -26.75 -10.45 -6.69
N ALA A 428 -25.69 -10.20 -7.46
CA ALA A 428 -25.34 -11.00 -8.63
C ALA A 428 -25.06 -12.46 -8.24
N LEU A 429 -24.33 -12.69 -7.15
CA LEU A 429 -24.04 -14.03 -6.65
C LEU A 429 -25.31 -14.77 -6.23
N ALA A 430 -26.21 -14.13 -5.48
CA ALA A 430 -27.47 -14.73 -5.08
C ALA A 430 -28.37 -15.04 -6.28
N GLY A 431 -28.47 -14.12 -7.24
CA GLY A 431 -29.19 -14.36 -8.50
C GLY A 431 -28.62 -15.56 -9.28
N LEU A 432 -27.29 -15.67 -9.33
CA LEU A 432 -26.60 -16.80 -9.96
C LEU A 432 -26.81 -18.12 -9.19
N TYR A 433 -26.78 -18.11 -7.86
CA TYR A 433 -27.09 -19.27 -7.02
C TYR A 433 -28.54 -19.73 -7.22
N TRP A 434 -29.49 -18.80 -7.37
CA TRP A 434 -30.89 -19.09 -7.62
C TRP A 434 -31.13 -19.69 -9.01
N TRP A 435 -30.55 -19.08 -10.05
CA TRP A 435 -30.84 -19.44 -11.45
C TRP A 435 -29.97 -20.57 -12.00
N ARG A 436 -28.67 -20.57 -11.69
CA ARG A 436 -27.68 -21.50 -12.25
C ARG A 436 -27.13 -22.50 -11.23
N GLY A 437 -27.25 -22.20 -9.94
CA GLY A 437 -26.80 -23.07 -8.85
C GLY A 437 -27.58 -24.38 -8.76
N ARG A 438 -27.05 -25.32 -7.96
CA ARG A 438 -27.80 -26.54 -7.57
C ARG A 438 -29.01 -26.16 -6.71
N PRO A 439 -30.09 -26.96 -6.68
CA PRO A 439 -31.29 -26.65 -5.89
C PRO A 439 -31.01 -26.31 -4.41
N GLU A 440 -29.99 -26.94 -3.82
CA GLU A 440 -29.51 -26.69 -2.45
C GLU A 440 -29.03 -25.25 -2.22
N LEU A 441 -28.57 -24.55 -3.27
CA LEU A 441 -28.09 -23.16 -3.17
C LEU A 441 -29.21 -22.13 -3.14
N ARG A 442 -30.47 -22.50 -3.43
CA ARG A 442 -31.61 -21.56 -3.43
C ARG A 442 -31.87 -20.97 -2.05
N VAL A 443 -31.74 -21.79 -0.99
CA VAL A 443 -31.85 -21.31 0.40
C VAL A 443 -30.73 -20.33 0.71
N THR A 444 -29.48 -20.68 0.37
CA THR A 444 -28.33 -19.79 0.53
C THR A 444 -28.50 -18.49 -0.26
N ALA A 445 -29.02 -18.54 -1.48
CA ALA A 445 -29.30 -17.35 -2.29
C ALA A 445 -30.29 -16.40 -1.58
N LEU A 446 -31.40 -16.94 -1.07
CA LEU A 446 -32.38 -16.16 -0.32
C LEU A 446 -31.75 -15.58 0.95
N THR A 447 -30.97 -16.37 1.69
CA THR A 447 -30.27 -15.90 2.90
C THR A 447 -29.28 -14.78 2.58
N ILE A 448 -28.52 -14.87 1.49
CA ILE A 448 -27.62 -13.79 1.04
C ILE A 448 -28.42 -12.52 0.74
N MET A 449 -29.54 -12.61 0.01
CA MET A 449 -30.37 -11.45 -0.32
C MET A 449 -31.00 -10.80 0.91
N VAL A 450 -31.53 -11.60 1.83
CA VAL A 450 -32.13 -11.10 3.08
C VAL A 450 -31.05 -10.45 3.95
N ALA A 451 -29.90 -11.10 4.14
CA ALA A 451 -28.80 -10.53 4.91
C ALA A 451 -28.28 -9.24 4.27
N LEU A 452 -28.16 -9.18 2.94
CA LEU A 452 -27.78 -7.97 2.22
C LEU A 452 -28.79 -6.84 2.43
N ALA A 453 -30.09 -7.11 2.29
CA ALA A 453 -31.13 -6.11 2.48
C ALA A 453 -31.09 -5.53 3.91
N ILE A 454 -31.00 -6.39 4.93
CA ILE A 454 -30.90 -5.94 6.33
C ILE A 454 -29.59 -5.18 6.56
N ALA A 455 -28.46 -5.63 6.00
CA ALA A 455 -27.17 -4.95 6.14
C ALA A 455 -27.19 -3.55 5.48
N VAL A 456 -27.81 -3.41 4.31
CA VAL A 456 -27.98 -2.11 3.64
C VAL A 456 -28.84 -1.19 4.50
N LEU A 457 -30.03 -1.65 4.91
CA LEU A 457 -30.92 -0.88 5.78
C LEU A 457 -30.22 -0.45 7.08
N PHE A 458 -29.48 -1.36 7.73
CA PHE A 458 -28.71 -1.07 8.93
C PHE A 458 -27.63 -0.02 8.68
N SER A 459 -26.82 -0.18 7.62
CA SER A 459 -25.74 0.77 7.31
C SER A 459 -26.25 2.18 6.96
N VAL A 460 -27.42 2.26 6.31
CA VAL A 460 -28.11 3.53 6.06
C VAL A 460 -28.65 4.10 7.36
N ALA A 461 -29.39 3.33 8.16
CA ALA A 461 -29.99 3.80 9.39
C ALA A 461 -28.96 4.28 10.43
N VAL A 462 -27.86 3.55 10.59
CA VAL A 462 -26.84 3.81 11.63
C VAL A 462 -25.81 4.84 11.18
N TYR A 463 -25.58 5.00 9.88
CA TYR A 463 -24.48 5.84 9.39
C TYR A 463 -24.86 6.75 8.22
N TYR A 464 -25.12 6.18 7.04
CA TYR A 464 -25.24 6.99 5.83
C TYR A 464 -26.46 7.93 5.81
N GLY A 465 -27.52 7.61 6.58
CA GLY A 465 -28.71 8.44 6.73
C GLY A 465 -28.44 9.79 7.39
N HIS A 466 -27.36 9.92 8.17
CA HIS A 466 -26.94 11.18 8.78
C HIS A 466 -26.35 12.19 7.77
N PHE A 467 -26.16 11.79 6.51
CA PHE A 467 -25.52 12.60 5.47
C PHE A 467 -26.46 12.91 4.30
N ALA A 468 -27.78 12.96 4.54
CA ALA A 468 -28.76 13.25 3.51
C ALA A 468 -28.46 14.56 2.74
N ASP A 469 -27.98 15.59 3.44
CA ASP A 469 -27.61 16.88 2.84
C ASP A 469 -26.41 16.77 1.91
N ALA A 470 -25.39 16.00 2.31
CA ALA A 470 -24.23 15.73 1.48
C ALA A 470 -24.63 15.03 0.18
N PHE A 471 -25.49 14.00 0.27
CA PHE A 471 -26.00 13.32 -0.93
C PHE A 471 -26.85 14.23 -1.82
N ARG A 472 -27.73 15.05 -1.24
CA ARG A 472 -28.52 16.06 -1.99
C ARG A 472 -27.61 17.04 -2.72
N SER A 473 -26.57 17.55 -2.05
CA SER A 473 -25.60 18.47 -2.65
C SER A 473 -24.86 17.85 -3.85
N ALA A 474 -24.47 16.57 -3.75
CA ALA A 474 -23.78 15.85 -4.82
C ALA A 474 -24.66 15.63 -6.05
N VAL A 475 -25.97 15.37 -5.85
CA VAL A 475 -26.95 15.27 -6.95
C VAL A 475 -27.14 16.63 -7.62
N ASN A 476 -27.26 17.70 -6.83
CA ASN A 476 -27.46 19.05 -7.36
C ASN A 476 -26.27 19.52 -8.22
N VAL A 477 -25.02 19.24 -7.81
CA VAL A 477 -23.83 19.58 -8.62
C VAL A 477 -23.76 18.79 -9.94
N ARG A 478 -24.30 17.56 -9.99
CA ARG A 478 -24.41 16.82 -11.27
C ARG A 478 -25.49 17.39 -12.19
N ALA A 479 -26.55 17.96 -11.63
CA ALA A 479 -27.63 18.59 -12.40
C ALA A 479 -27.25 19.99 -12.87
N SER A 480 -26.50 20.73 -12.05
CA SER A 480 -26.00 22.07 -12.33
C SER A 480 -24.62 21.98 -12.98
N SER A 481 -24.59 21.76 -14.29
CA SER A 481 -23.39 21.88 -15.15
C SER A 481 -22.86 23.33 -15.25
N ALA A 482 -22.84 24.07 -14.15
CA ALA A 482 -22.23 25.40 -14.08
C ALA A 482 -20.71 25.24 -13.92
N PRO A 483 -19.89 26.04 -14.63
CA PRO A 483 -18.45 25.93 -14.56
C PRO A 483 -17.97 26.27 -13.15
N ALA A 484 -17.45 25.26 -12.43
CA ALA A 484 -16.74 25.49 -11.18
C ALA A 484 -15.55 26.42 -11.46
N ALA A 485 -15.31 27.36 -10.55
CA ALA A 485 -14.23 28.34 -10.62
C ALA A 485 -12.90 27.65 -10.99
N ALA A 486 -12.19 28.28 -11.92
CA ALA A 486 -11.05 27.77 -12.66
C ALA A 486 -9.99 27.09 -11.78
N SER A 487 -10.08 25.77 -11.64
CA SER A 487 -8.86 24.96 -11.62
C SER A 487 -8.30 25.02 -13.03
N VAL A 488 -7.01 25.35 -13.20
CA VAL A 488 -6.26 25.34 -14.47
C VAL A 488 -6.30 23.91 -15.04
N ALA A 489 -7.41 23.54 -15.65
CA ALA A 489 -7.59 22.29 -16.33
C ALA A 489 -6.99 22.50 -17.72
N LEU A 490 -5.89 21.81 -17.99
CA LEU A 490 -5.40 21.66 -19.36
C LEU A 490 -6.59 21.26 -20.25
N PRO A 491 -6.73 21.82 -21.47
CA PRO A 491 -7.81 21.46 -22.37
C PRO A 491 -7.74 19.96 -22.67
N GLN A 492 -8.52 19.16 -21.94
CA GLN A 492 -8.69 17.75 -22.22
C GLN A 492 -9.73 17.63 -23.31
N THR A 493 -9.31 17.15 -24.48
CA THR A 493 -10.21 16.86 -25.59
C THR A 493 -11.24 15.82 -25.17
N ALA A 494 -12.50 16.07 -25.51
CA ALA A 494 -13.58 15.14 -25.21
C ALA A 494 -13.29 13.78 -25.89
N MET A 495 -13.20 12.73 -25.07
CA MET A 495 -12.88 11.39 -25.55
C MET A 495 -14.13 10.72 -26.13
N GLY A 496 -14.07 10.29 -27.39
CA GLY A 496 -15.12 9.48 -28.02
C GLY A 496 -15.28 8.11 -27.33
N LEU A 497 -16.37 7.41 -27.63
CA LEU A 497 -16.71 6.12 -27.01
C LEU A 497 -15.57 5.08 -27.16
N SER A 498 -14.98 4.98 -28.35
CA SER A 498 -13.84 4.09 -28.61
C SER A 498 -12.64 4.43 -27.74
N GLY A 499 -12.32 5.73 -27.60
CA GLY A 499 -11.27 6.20 -26.71
C GLY A 499 -11.55 5.80 -25.25
N LYS A 500 -12.78 5.97 -24.77
CA LYS A 500 -13.16 5.57 -23.40
C LYS A 500 -13.02 4.07 -23.17
N VAL A 501 -13.39 3.24 -24.15
CA VAL A 501 -13.22 1.78 -24.08
C VAL A 501 -11.73 1.41 -24.00
N ILE A 502 -10.90 2.01 -24.87
CA ILE A 502 -9.45 1.77 -24.89
C ILE A 502 -8.83 2.21 -23.56
N GLU A 503 -9.22 3.37 -23.05
CA GLU A 503 -8.69 3.90 -21.79
C GLU A 503 -9.12 3.03 -20.60
N ALA A 504 -10.38 2.59 -20.55
CA ALA A 504 -10.85 1.67 -19.52
C ALA A 504 -10.08 0.34 -19.55
N ALA A 505 -9.83 -0.21 -20.74
CA ALA A 505 -9.03 -1.42 -20.91
C ALA A 505 -7.57 -1.20 -20.47
N ARG A 506 -6.96 -0.07 -20.86
CA ARG A 506 -5.60 0.31 -20.47
C ARG A 506 -5.46 0.42 -18.95
N LEU A 507 -6.40 1.11 -18.29
CA LEU A 507 -6.43 1.25 -16.83
C LEU A 507 -6.57 -0.10 -16.13
N SER A 508 -7.44 -0.98 -16.63
CA SER A 508 -7.61 -2.32 -16.05
C SER A 508 -6.39 -3.22 -16.25
N VAL A 509 -5.74 -3.15 -17.42
CA VAL A 509 -4.48 -3.86 -17.71
C VAL A 509 -3.36 -3.34 -16.82
N ALA A 510 -3.23 -2.03 -16.65
CA ALA A 510 -2.24 -1.43 -15.76
C ALA A 510 -2.48 -1.81 -14.29
N ALA A 511 -3.74 -1.87 -13.87
CA ALA A 511 -4.11 -2.19 -12.50
C ALA A 511 -3.78 -3.66 -12.11
N VAL A 512 -4.01 -4.62 -13.00
CA VAL A 512 -3.81 -6.05 -12.71
C VAL A 512 -2.49 -6.61 -13.25
N GLY A 513 -2.00 -6.08 -14.37
CA GLY A 513 -0.87 -6.59 -15.11
C GLY A 513 -1.27 -7.54 -16.24
N TRP A 514 -0.78 -7.29 -17.46
CA TRP A 514 -1.04 -8.11 -18.64
C TRP A 514 -0.66 -9.60 -18.48
N PRO A 515 0.41 -10.01 -17.75
CA PRO A 515 0.74 -11.43 -17.65
C PRO A 515 -0.33 -12.22 -16.89
N MET A 516 -0.94 -11.62 -15.86
CA MET A 516 -2.04 -12.23 -15.12
C MET A 516 -3.30 -12.36 -16.00
N LEU A 517 -3.59 -11.37 -16.86
CA LEU A 517 -4.72 -11.44 -17.77
C LEU A 517 -4.58 -12.57 -18.80
N LEU A 518 -3.37 -12.79 -19.34
CA LEU A 518 -3.11 -13.93 -20.24
C LEU A 518 -3.28 -15.27 -19.52
N LEU A 519 -2.74 -15.41 -18.31
CA LEU A 519 -2.95 -16.59 -17.49
C LEU A 519 -4.44 -16.80 -17.15
N ALA A 520 -5.17 -15.71 -16.90
CA ALA A 520 -6.62 -15.77 -16.64
C ALA A 520 -7.39 -16.24 -17.87
N ALA A 521 -7.01 -15.81 -19.08
CA ALA A 521 -7.58 -16.31 -20.33
C ALA A 521 -7.36 -17.82 -20.49
N VAL A 522 -6.15 -18.32 -20.20
CA VAL A 522 -5.85 -19.76 -20.17
C VAL A 522 -6.69 -20.48 -19.12
N GLY A 523 -6.86 -19.88 -17.93
CA GLY A 523 -7.65 -20.42 -16.83
C GLY A 523 -9.17 -20.38 -17.04
N ALA A 524 -9.66 -19.52 -17.92
CA ALA A 524 -11.07 -19.46 -18.29
C ALA A 524 -11.55 -20.75 -18.96
N VAL A 525 -10.69 -21.45 -19.71
CA VAL A 525 -11.01 -22.73 -20.37
C VAL A 525 -11.33 -23.84 -19.35
N PRO A 526 -10.43 -24.20 -18.41
CA PRO A 526 -10.75 -25.20 -17.40
C PRO A 526 -11.83 -24.73 -16.41
N TRP A 527 -11.96 -23.43 -16.14
CA TRP A 527 -13.11 -22.90 -15.39
C TRP A 527 -14.44 -23.19 -16.10
N TRP A 528 -14.51 -22.91 -17.42
CA TRP A 528 -15.69 -23.22 -18.22
C TRP A 528 -16.02 -24.72 -18.22
N ARG A 529 -15.00 -25.58 -18.34
CA ARG A 529 -15.17 -27.05 -18.38
C ARG A 529 -15.60 -27.67 -17.05
N ARG A 530 -15.25 -27.07 -15.90
CA ARG A 530 -15.64 -27.57 -14.56
C ARG A 530 -17.14 -27.51 -14.27
N GLY A 531 -17.91 -26.85 -15.14
CA GLY A 531 -19.35 -26.68 -14.98
C GLY A 531 -19.67 -25.51 -14.05
N ARG A 532 -20.40 -24.52 -14.57
CA ARG A 532 -20.70 -23.23 -13.91
C ARG A 532 -21.74 -23.33 -12.79
N ARG A 533 -21.76 -24.42 -12.02
CA ARG A 533 -22.78 -24.65 -10.98
C ARG A 533 -22.22 -24.70 -9.57
N ASP A 534 -20.90 -24.79 -9.40
CA ASP A 534 -20.28 -24.72 -8.07
C ASP A 534 -20.20 -23.27 -7.56
N ARG A 535 -20.13 -23.16 -6.23
CA ARG A 535 -20.20 -21.88 -5.52
C ARG A 535 -19.12 -20.88 -5.91
N LEU A 536 -17.90 -21.35 -6.15
CA LEU A 536 -16.75 -20.48 -6.49
C LEU A 536 -16.80 -20.06 -7.95
N SER A 537 -17.16 -20.96 -8.87
CA SER A 537 -17.35 -20.59 -10.28
C SER A 537 -18.42 -19.52 -10.47
N LEU A 538 -19.50 -19.58 -9.67
CA LEU A 538 -20.55 -18.56 -9.66
C LEU A 538 -20.09 -17.25 -9.01
N ALA A 539 -19.24 -17.28 -7.97
CA ALA A 539 -18.63 -16.08 -7.41
C ALA A 539 -17.69 -15.37 -8.40
N VAL A 540 -16.87 -16.14 -9.13
CA VAL A 540 -16.04 -15.62 -10.23
C VAL A 540 -16.91 -14.97 -11.31
N ALA A 541 -18.03 -15.61 -11.69
CA ALA A 541 -18.99 -15.03 -12.63
C ALA A 541 -19.65 -13.74 -12.09
N ALA A 542 -19.99 -13.68 -10.80
CA ALA A 542 -20.56 -12.50 -10.16
C ALA A 542 -19.59 -11.31 -10.21
N TRP A 543 -18.32 -11.51 -9.85
CA TRP A 543 -17.30 -10.47 -9.95
C TRP A 543 -17.10 -9.98 -11.40
N ILE A 544 -17.06 -10.90 -12.38
CA ILE A 544 -16.96 -10.54 -13.80
C ILE A 544 -18.18 -9.72 -14.24
N ALA A 545 -19.38 -10.13 -13.86
CA ALA A 545 -20.61 -9.42 -14.21
C ALA A 545 -20.63 -7.99 -13.61
N VAL A 546 -20.27 -7.85 -12.34
CA VAL A 546 -20.17 -6.54 -11.67
C VAL A 546 -19.12 -5.67 -12.37
N TYR A 547 -17.93 -6.20 -12.66
CA TYR A 547 -16.90 -5.48 -13.39
C TYR A 547 -17.43 -4.93 -14.73
N VAL A 548 -18.04 -5.80 -15.55
CA VAL A 548 -18.55 -5.43 -16.87
C VAL A 548 -19.63 -4.35 -16.76
N VAL A 549 -20.61 -4.52 -15.87
CA VAL A 549 -21.71 -3.57 -15.69
C VAL A 549 -21.20 -2.19 -15.26
N PHE A 550 -20.34 -2.14 -14.25
CA PHE A 550 -19.84 -0.86 -13.73
C PHE A 550 -18.88 -0.17 -14.71
N VAL A 551 -17.96 -0.90 -15.35
CA VAL A 551 -17.07 -0.30 -16.36
C VAL A 551 -17.86 0.17 -17.58
N ALA A 552 -18.80 -0.64 -18.08
CA ALA A 552 -19.66 -0.23 -19.20
C ALA A 552 -20.48 1.02 -18.85
N SER A 553 -21.00 1.13 -17.62
CA SER A 553 -21.73 2.31 -17.17
C SER A 553 -20.88 3.58 -17.24
N VAL A 554 -19.60 3.51 -16.86
CA VAL A 554 -18.67 4.66 -16.93
C VAL A 554 -18.30 5.01 -18.36
N VAL A 555 -18.08 3.99 -19.20
CA VAL A 555 -17.75 4.16 -20.61
C VAL A 555 -18.89 4.83 -21.38
N VAL A 556 -20.13 4.42 -21.12
CA VAL A 556 -21.32 4.93 -21.82
C VAL A 556 -21.79 6.27 -21.24
N ALA A 557 -21.55 6.55 -19.94
CA ALA A 557 -21.98 7.78 -19.32
C ALA A 557 -21.36 9.03 -20.00
N PRO A 558 -22.15 10.10 -20.23
CA PRO A 558 -21.62 11.40 -20.60
C PRO A 558 -20.89 11.98 -19.38
N VAL A 559 -19.56 11.91 -19.41
CA VAL A 559 -18.69 12.45 -18.36
C VAL A 559 -18.08 13.74 -18.92
N GLY A 560 -18.39 14.87 -18.28
CA GLY A 560 -17.72 16.14 -18.60
C GLY A 560 -16.21 16.05 -18.41
N THR A 561 -15.43 16.87 -19.13
CA THR A 561 -13.96 16.82 -19.08
C THR A 561 -13.40 16.99 -17.66
N SER A 562 -14.06 17.82 -16.83
CA SER A 562 -13.74 18.00 -15.41
C SER A 562 -13.89 16.73 -14.56
N PHE A 563 -14.65 15.73 -15.02
CA PHE A 563 -14.92 14.48 -14.31
C PHE A 563 -14.16 13.27 -14.86
N LEU A 564 -13.34 13.42 -15.91
CA LEU A 564 -12.57 12.32 -16.51
C LEU A 564 -11.63 11.65 -15.49
N ARG A 565 -10.98 12.45 -14.64
CA ARG A 565 -10.15 11.92 -13.54
C ARG A 565 -10.95 11.02 -12.60
N TYR A 566 -12.15 11.43 -12.18
CA TYR A 566 -12.99 10.62 -11.30
C TYR A 566 -13.51 9.36 -11.98
N ALA A 567 -13.78 9.40 -13.28
CA ALA A 567 -14.14 8.22 -14.06
C ALA A 567 -12.98 7.19 -14.10
N ALA A 568 -11.75 7.65 -14.35
CA ALA A 568 -10.56 6.80 -14.31
C ALA A 568 -10.32 6.22 -12.90
N GLU A 569 -10.41 7.06 -11.86
CA GLU A 569 -10.33 6.61 -10.47
C GLU A 569 -11.43 5.60 -10.13
N PHE A 570 -12.64 5.75 -10.68
CA PHE A 570 -13.72 4.79 -10.47
C PHE A 570 -13.45 3.44 -11.17
N ILE A 571 -13.00 3.44 -12.43
CA ILE A 571 -12.65 2.19 -13.16
C ILE A 571 -11.59 1.40 -12.38
N THR A 572 -10.57 2.10 -11.86
CA THR A 572 -9.53 1.44 -11.08
C THR A 572 -10.04 0.90 -9.74
N ARG A 573 -11.01 1.56 -9.09
CA ARG A 573 -11.69 1.03 -7.88
C ARG A 573 -12.58 -0.18 -8.18
N VAL A 574 -13.30 -0.17 -9.29
CA VAL A 574 -14.08 -1.33 -9.76
C VAL A 574 -13.14 -2.51 -10.00
N THR A 575 -12.02 -2.27 -10.70
CA THR A 575 -11.00 -3.29 -10.95
C THR A 575 -10.42 -3.83 -9.64
N LEU A 576 -10.14 -2.96 -8.66
CA LEU A 576 -9.69 -3.38 -7.33
C LEU A 576 -10.72 -4.25 -6.58
N ALA A 577 -12.02 -4.01 -6.75
CA ALA A 577 -13.03 -4.83 -6.10
C ALA A 577 -13.23 -6.20 -6.77
N THR A 578 -12.95 -6.30 -8.07
CA THR A 578 -13.28 -7.49 -8.88
C THR A 578 -12.05 -8.28 -9.35
N TYR A 579 -10.82 -7.80 -9.15
CA TYR A 579 -9.61 -8.54 -9.54
C TYR A 579 -9.45 -9.92 -8.88
N PRO A 580 -10.06 -10.25 -7.72
CA PRO A 580 -10.08 -11.63 -7.24
C PRO A 580 -10.54 -12.65 -8.28
N ALA A 581 -11.45 -12.27 -9.19
CA ALA A 581 -11.83 -13.11 -10.33
C ALA A 581 -10.66 -13.40 -11.27
N VAL A 582 -9.90 -12.37 -11.64
CA VAL A 582 -8.73 -12.50 -12.51
C VAL A 582 -7.65 -13.33 -11.82
N VAL A 583 -7.39 -13.10 -10.53
CA VAL A 583 -6.41 -13.86 -9.75
C VAL A 583 -6.77 -15.34 -9.68
N VAL A 584 -8.03 -15.67 -9.40
CA VAL A 584 -8.50 -17.06 -9.33
C VAL A 584 -8.41 -17.75 -10.70
N LEU A 585 -8.78 -17.05 -11.79
CA LEU A 585 -8.64 -17.60 -13.13
C LEU A 585 -7.16 -17.76 -13.52
N ALA A 586 -6.32 -16.76 -13.25
CA ALA A 586 -4.90 -16.79 -13.55
C ALA A 586 -4.19 -17.93 -12.81
N SER A 587 -4.55 -18.17 -11.55
CA SER A 587 -3.95 -19.24 -10.75
C SER A 587 -4.33 -20.63 -11.25
N VAL A 588 -5.57 -20.81 -11.71
CA VAL A 588 -6.02 -22.04 -12.37
C VAL A 588 -5.31 -22.23 -13.71
N GLY A 589 -5.16 -21.16 -14.50
CA GLY A 589 -4.44 -21.19 -15.77
C GLY A 589 -2.98 -21.63 -15.58
N ALA A 590 -2.28 -21.01 -14.63
CA ALA A 590 -0.92 -21.36 -14.26
C ALA A 590 -0.82 -22.81 -13.75
N ALA A 591 -1.64 -23.20 -12.77
CA ALA A 591 -1.62 -24.56 -12.22
C ALA A 591 -1.89 -25.62 -13.29
N THR A 592 -2.83 -25.37 -14.21
CA THR A 592 -3.14 -26.27 -15.32
C THR A 592 -1.97 -26.40 -16.30
N ALA A 593 -1.34 -25.28 -16.65
CA ALA A 593 -0.20 -25.25 -17.56
C ALA A 593 1.05 -25.93 -16.97
N LEU A 594 1.30 -25.76 -15.65
CA LEU A 594 2.40 -26.41 -14.94
C LEU A 594 2.26 -27.95 -14.90
N ARG A 595 1.02 -28.47 -14.93
CA ARG A 595 0.70 -29.91 -14.91
C ARG A 595 0.73 -30.59 -16.28
N ARG A 596 0.58 -29.86 -17.39
CA ARG A 596 0.39 -30.45 -18.73
C ARG A 596 1.67 -30.87 -19.47
N GLY A 597 2.84 -30.36 -19.09
CA GLY A 597 4.12 -30.70 -19.73
C GLY A 597 5.07 -29.49 -19.84
N TRP A 598 6.28 -29.71 -20.34
CA TRP A 598 7.33 -28.66 -20.38
C TRP A 598 6.97 -27.50 -21.32
N VAL A 599 6.32 -27.78 -22.46
CA VAL A 599 5.93 -26.78 -23.47
C VAL A 599 4.98 -25.73 -22.89
N SER A 600 4.03 -26.12 -22.05
CA SER A 600 3.12 -25.19 -21.37
C SER A 600 3.68 -24.65 -20.05
N ARG A 601 4.58 -25.40 -19.41
CA ARG A 601 5.20 -25.02 -18.14
C ARG A 601 6.11 -23.80 -18.28
N LEU A 602 6.97 -23.76 -19.30
CA LEU A 602 7.91 -22.63 -19.48
C LEU A 602 7.19 -21.29 -19.68
N PRO A 603 6.20 -21.16 -20.60
CA PRO A 603 5.45 -19.91 -20.73
C PRO A 603 4.68 -19.54 -19.47
N ALA A 604 4.10 -20.52 -18.75
CA ALA A 604 3.37 -20.24 -17.52
C ALA A 604 4.30 -19.74 -16.39
N MET A 605 5.49 -20.33 -16.26
CA MET A 605 6.52 -19.85 -15.33
C MET A 605 7.01 -18.46 -15.69
N ALA A 606 7.24 -18.19 -16.99
CA ALA A 606 7.64 -16.87 -17.48
C ALA A 606 6.56 -15.81 -17.18
N LEU A 607 5.29 -16.09 -17.48
CA LEU A 607 4.17 -15.19 -17.20
C LEU A 607 3.97 -14.98 -15.69
N ALA A 608 4.12 -16.02 -14.88
CA ALA A 608 4.07 -15.90 -13.42
C ALA A 608 5.22 -15.03 -12.88
N ALA A 609 6.44 -15.22 -13.40
CA ALA A 609 7.59 -14.40 -13.04
C ALA A 609 7.40 -12.93 -13.46
N LEU A 610 6.86 -12.68 -14.66
CA LEU A 610 6.53 -11.33 -15.14
C LEU A 610 5.42 -10.68 -14.29
N ALA A 611 4.41 -11.44 -13.86
CA ALA A 611 3.39 -10.95 -12.93
C ALA A 611 4.00 -10.54 -11.58
N CYS A 612 4.88 -11.37 -11.01
CA CYS A 612 5.62 -11.05 -9.78
C CYS A 612 6.54 -9.85 -9.98
N ALA A 613 7.21 -9.73 -11.14
CA ALA A 613 8.08 -8.61 -11.46
C ALA A 613 7.29 -7.29 -11.57
N ALA A 614 6.10 -7.31 -12.16
CA ALA A 614 5.23 -6.14 -12.22
C ALA A 614 4.80 -5.68 -10.81
N GLY A 615 4.42 -6.61 -9.94
CA GLY A 615 4.12 -6.30 -8.54
C GLY A 615 5.34 -5.79 -7.76
N LEU A 616 6.51 -6.39 -7.97
CA LEU A 616 7.76 -5.94 -7.36
C LEU A 616 8.13 -4.53 -7.82
N GLN A 617 7.96 -4.22 -9.12
CA GLN A 617 8.19 -2.89 -9.64
C GLN A 617 7.29 -1.86 -8.96
N SER A 618 5.98 -2.14 -8.84
CA SER A 618 5.06 -1.25 -8.13
C SER A 618 5.39 -1.08 -6.65
N TRP A 619 5.95 -2.10 -6.00
CA TRP A 619 6.45 -2.00 -4.63
C TRP A 619 7.75 -1.17 -4.55
N LEU A 620 8.65 -1.30 -5.51
CA LEU A 620 9.87 -0.48 -5.60
C LEU A 620 9.56 0.99 -5.89
N ASP A 621 8.53 1.24 -6.69
CA ASP A 621 8.04 2.59 -6.99
C ASP A 621 7.45 3.29 -5.74
N TRP A 622 7.17 2.58 -4.64
CA TRP A 622 6.86 3.22 -3.36
C TRP A 622 8.08 3.82 -2.66
N LEU A 623 9.27 3.29 -2.94
CA LEU A 623 10.53 3.69 -2.29
C LEU A 623 11.20 4.86 -3.03
N ARG A 624 10.97 4.94 -4.34
CA ARG A 624 11.36 6.07 -5.21
C ARG A 624 10.42 7.24 -4.97
#